data_AF-A0A443SBM0-F1
#
_entry.id   AF-A0A443SBM0-F1
#
_cell.length_a   1.000
_cell.length_b   1.000
_cell.length_c   1.000
_cell.angle_alpha   90.00
_cell.angle_beta   90.00
_cell.angle_gamma   90.00
#
_symmetry.space_group_name_H-M   'P 1'
#
loop_
_entity.id
_entity.type
_entity.pdbx_description
1 polymer ?
#
loop_
_entity_poly.entity_id
_entity_poly.type
_entity_poly.pdbx_seq_one_letter_code
_entity_poly.pdbx_strand_id
1 'polypeptide(L)'
;MVNRRLCVMRHAERMDLTFGNWIATCFENGKYKQQDLNQPEDLPVRETPQEYEKDSPLTNVGLFQASLIGKSFKKEGFAFTNVYCSPSLRCVQTAVAVLNALGSSATKVNVEPGLFEWLGWYHDCRPQWMSLESLKLNGYNVNLNYKPFIAKEEMEIRIGETICGYYERSHNVTLSILNSCTGDVLIVAHAASLDVCTRKLIGKGVRNEQDFSRFIVKIAYCSVVVAENDEQEDSNEWKLVEPPITSITQSGNQRFDWKMLD
;
A
#
# COMPACT_ATOMS: atom_id res chain seq x y z
N MET A 1 -6.26 13.32 27.10
CA MET A 1 -6.50 13.35 25.64
C MET A 1 -5.51 12.38 25.00
N VAL A 2 -5.88 11.67 23.94
CA VAL A 2 -5.10 10.56 23.36
C VAL A 2 -4.23 11.13 22.24
N ASN A 3 -2.95 10.76 22.18
CA ASN A 3 -2.04 11.13 21.09
C ASN A 3 -2.65 10.77 19.73
N ARG A 4 -2.46 11.65 18.75
CA ARG A 4 -2.90 11.37 17.38
C ARG A 4 -1.82 10.58 16.66
N ARG A 5 -2.20 9.47 16.01
CA ARG A 5 -1.23 8.57 15.37
C ARG A 5 -1.40 8.50 13.86
N LEU A 6 -0.29 8.53 13.14
CA LEU A 6 -0.19 8.21 11.74
C LEU A 6 0.53 6.87 11.58
N CYS A 7 -0.19 5.85 11.12
CA CYS A 7 0.37 4.56 10.76
C CYS A 7 0.59 4.51 9.24
N VAL A 8 1.83 4.28 8.79
CA VAL A 8 2.13 4.09 7.37
C VAL A 8 2.64 2.67 7.15
N MET A 9 1.99 1.94 6.24
CA MET A 9 2.19 0.51 6.00
C MET A 9 2.53 0.24 4.54
N ARG A 10 3.52 -0.62 4.28
CA ARG A 10 3.77 -1.18 2.94
C ARG A 10 2.71 -2.24 2.63
N HIS A 11 2.25 -2.29 1.37
CA HIS A 11 1.43 -3.39 0.87
C HIS A 11 2.07 -4.78 1.13
N ALA A 12 1.24 -5.81 1.07
CA ALA A 12 1.67 -7.20 1.28
C ALA A 12 2.35 -7.83 0.05
N GLU A 13 2.67 -9.12 0.13
CA GLU A 13 3.31 -9.91 -0.94
C GLU A 13 2.56 -9.81 -2.27
N ARG A 14 3.31 -9.55 -3.35
CA ARG A 14 2.79 -9.34 -4.70
C ARG A 14 2.96 -10.57 -5.58
N MET A 15 1.98 -10.79 -6.45
CA MET A 15 1.98 -11.87 -7.43
C MET A 15 3.19 -11.81 -8.39
N ASP A 16 3.51 -10.65 -8.94
CA ASP A 16 4.60 -10.48 -9.91
C ASP A 16 5.99 -10.78 -9.35
N LEU A 17 6.27 -10.40 -8.11
CA LEU A 17 7.55 -10.68 -7.46
C LEU A 17 7.69 -12.13 -7.00
N THR A 18 6.58 -12.84 -6.76
CA THR A 18 6.59 -14.26 -6.38
C THR A 18 6.68 -15.17 -7.60
N PHE A 19 6.01 -14.84 -8.70
CA PHE A 19 5.83 -15.74 -9.85
C PHE A 19 6.43 -15.24 -11.17
N GLY A 20 7.05 -14.06 -11.19
CA GLY A 20 7.67 -13.50 -12.40
C GLY A 20 6.65 -13.20 -13.49
N ASN A 21 6.82 -13.78 -14.68
CA ASN A 21 5.91 -13.60 -15.81
C ASN A 21 4.62 -14.45 -15.66
N TRP A 22 3.90 -14.23 -14.58
CA TRP A 22 2.72 -15.00 -14.20
C TRP A 22 1.55 -14.82 -15.16
N ILE A 23 1.45 -13.68 -15.85
CA ILE A 23 0.38 -13.42 -16.82
C ILE A 23 0.44 -14.43 -17.97
N ALA A 24 1.64 -14.72 -18.48
CA ALA A 24 1.82 -15.69 -19.57
C ALA A 24 1.48 -17.13 -19.16
N THR A 25 1.56 -17.47 -17.87
CA THR A 25 1.32 -18.84 -17.37
C THR A 25 -0.09 -19.02 -16.80
N CYS A 26 -0.73 -17.95 -16.34
CA CYS A 26 -2.01 -18.00 -15.66
C CYS A 26 -3.19 -17.58 -16.55
N PHE A 27 -2.96 -17.09 -17.78
CA PHE A 27 -4.03 -16.76 -18.71
C PHE A 27 -4.02 -17.67 -19.93
N GLU A 28 -5.14 -18.35 -20.19
CA GLU A 28 -5.37 -19.19 -21.36
C GLU A 28 -6.63 -18.70 -22.08
N ASN A 29 -6.51 -18.31 -23.37
CA ASN A 29 -7.60 -17.70 -24.14
C ASN A 29 -8.27 -16.51 -23.42
N GLY A 30 -7.47 -15.68 -22.74
CA GLY A 30 -7.93 -14.53 -21.97
C GLY A 30 -8.61 -14.86 -20.63
N LYS A 31 -8.72 -16.14 -20.26
CA LYS A 31 -9.30 -16.58 -18.99
C LYS A 31 -8.21 -16.88 -17.98
N TYR A 32 -8.38 -16.35 -16.77
CA TYR A 32 -7.50 -16.64 -15.65
C TYR A 32 -7.67 -18.09 -15.18
N LYS A 33 -6.56 -18.74 -14.84
CA LYS A 33 -6.50 -20.05 -14.22
C LYS A 33 -5.39 -20.05 -13.18
N GLN A 34 -5.76 -20.38 -11.95
CA GLN A 34 -4.81 -20.59 -10.86
C GLN A 34 -3.88 -21.78 -11.17
N GLN A 35 -2.57 -21.57 -11.08
CA GLN A 35 -1.52 -22.56 -11.33
C GLN A 35 -0.73 -22.93 -10.05
N ASP A 36 -0.88 -22.15 -8.99
CA ASP A 36 -0.23 -22.34 -7.69
C ASP A 36 -1.15 -21.84 -6.57
N LEU A 37 -1.17 -22.53 -5.43
CA LEU A 37 -2.08 -22.20 -4.32
C LEU A 37 -1.80 -20.85 -3.66
N ASN A 38 -0.61 -20.28 -3.84
CA ASN A 38 -0.33 -18.92 -3.40
C ASN A 38 -0.87 -17.84 -4.37
N GLN A 39 -1.38 -18.23 -5.54
CA GLN A 39 -2.14 -17.34 -6.42
C GLN A 39 -3.60 -17.21 -5.93
N PRO A 40 -4.28 -16.07 -6.10
CA PRO A 40 -5.69 -15.97 -5.73
C PRO A 40 -6.54 -16.90 -6.60
N GLU A 41 -7.68 -17.32 -6.07
CA GLU A 41 -8.61 -18.19 -6.82
C GLU A 41 -9.21 -17.44 -8.02
N ASP A 42 -9.54 -16.17 -7.81
CA ASP A 42 -10.08 -15.27 -8.83
C ASP A 42 -9.30 -13.95 -8.87
N LEU A 43 -9.37 -13.29 -10.02
CA LEU A 43 -8.83 -11.96 -10.21
C LEU A 43 -9.94 -10.94 -10.42
N PRO A 44 -9.72 -9.67 -10.03
CA PRO A 44 -10.60 -8.60 -10.45
C PRO A 44 -10.80 -8.58 -11.98
N VAL A 45 -12.00 -8.23 -12.43
CA VAL A 45 -12.24 -8.14 -13.88
C VAL A 45 -11.53 -6.90 -14.42
N ARG A 46 -10.72 -7.09 -15.47
CA ARG A 46 -10.03 -6.07 -16.27
C ARG A 46 -10.30 -6.29 -17.75
N GLU A 47 -10.09 -5.29 -18.60
CA GLU A 47 -10.36 -5.43 -20.03
C GLU A 47 -9.36 -6.39 -20.68
N THR A 48 -8.10 -6.30 -20.27
CA THR A 48 -7.03 -7.19 -20.76
C THR A 48 -6.16 -7.73 -19.62
N PRO A 49 -5.58 -8.93 -19.76
CA PRO A 49 -4.59 -9.46 -18.81
C PRO A 49 -3.37 -8.54 -18.64
N GLN A 50 -2.97 -7.82 -19.69
CA GLN A 50 -1.78 -6.95 -19.71
C GLN A 50 -1.90 -5.78 -18.72
N GLU A 51 -3.09 -5.34 -18.36
CA GLU A 51 -3.28 -4.31 -17.33
C GLU A 51 -2.71 -4.71 -15.96
N TYR A 52 -2.52 -6.01 -15.72
CA TYR A 52 -1.88 -6.50 -14.51
C TYR A 52 -0.36 -6.37 -14.48
N GLU A 53 0.30 -6.14 -15.62
CA GLU A 53 1.78 -6.11 -15.70
C GLU A 53 2.40 -5.05 -14.80
N LYS A 54 1.72 -3.91 -14.65
CA LYS A 54 2.18 -2.78 -13.80
C LYS A 54 1.28 -2.55 -12.58
N ASP A 55 0.25 -3.38 -12.39
CA ASP A 55 -0.67 -3.27 -11.27
C ASP A 55 -1.10 -4.65 -10.74
N SER A 56 -0.07 -5.46 -10.45
CA SER A 56 -0.19 -6.83 -9.97
C SER A 56 -0.99 -6.93 -8.65
N PRO A 57 -1.82 -7.99 -8.48
CA PRO A 57 -2.54 -8.24 -7.23
C PRO A 57 -1.62 -8.78 -6.13
N LEU A 58 -2.16 -8.91 -4.92
CA LEU A 58 -1.57 -9.71 -3.86
C LEU A 58 -1.66 -11.22 -4.15
N THR A 59 -0.77 -11.97 -3.51
CA THR A 59 -0.87 -13.42 -3.36
C THR A 59 -1.82 -13.79 -2.20
N ASN A 60 -2.17 -15.08 -2.06
CA ASN A 60 -2.93 -15.58 -0.91
C ASN A 60 -2.14 -15.41 0.40
N VAL A 61 -0.82 -15.64 0.36
CA VAL A 61 0.07 -15.33 1.49
C VAL A 61 0.07 -13.83 1.78
N GLY A 62 0.10 -12.96 0.76
CA GLY A 62 -0.03 -11.51 0.93
C GLY A 62 -1.31 -11.10 1.64
N LEU A 63 -2.46 -11.67 1.25
CA LEU A 63 -3.74 -11.46 1.94
C LEU A 63 -3.69 -11.94 3.40
N PHE A 64 -3.04 -13.07 3.67
CA PHE A 64 -2.83 -13.56 5.02
C PHE A 64 -1.93 -12.63 5.86
N GLN A 65 -0.82 -12.16 5.31
CA GLN A 65 0.08 -11.19 5.96
C GLN A 65 -0.68 -9.92 6.36
N ALA A 66 -1.45 -9.34 5.43
CA ALA A 66 -2.27 -8.15 5.70
C ALA A 66 -3.31 -8.40 6.80
N SER A 67 -3.94 -9.58 6.79
CA SER A 67 -4.90 -9.98 7.82
C SER A 67 -4.26 -10.15 9.20
N LEU A 68 -3.01 -10.64 9.29
CA LEU A 68 -2.28 -10.72 10.56
C LEU A 68 -2.02 -9.33 11.15
N ILE A 69 -1.65 -8.35 10.31
CA ILE A 69 -1.48 -6.96 10.74
C ILE A 69 -2.80 -6.38 11.25
N GLY A 70 -3.92 -6.59 10.55
CA GLY A 70 -5.24 -6.14 11.01
C GLY A 70 -5.66 -6.75 12.35
N LYS A 71 -5.39 -8.05 12.57
CA LYS A 71 -5.62 -8.70 13.88
C LYS A 71 -4.72 -8.11 14.97
N SER A 72 -3.47 -7.78 14.65
CA SER A 72 -2.54 -7.14 15.58
C SER A 72 -3.02 -5.75 15.98
N PHE A 73 -3.41 -4.92 15.00
CA PHE A 73 -4.03 -3.61 15.26
C PHE A 73 -5.28 -3.73 16.15
N LYS A 74 -6.13 -4.74 15.92
CA LYS A 74 -7.32 -5.00 16.76
C LYS A 74 -6.94 -5.28 18.21
N LYS A 75 -5.93 -6.13 18.41
CA LYS A 75 -5.44 -6.51 19.75
C LYS A 75 -4.90 -5.30 20.51
N GLU A 76 -4.20 -4.41 19.82
CA GLU A 76 -3.66 -3.17 20.38
C GLU A 76 -4.69 -2.02 20.45
N GLY A 77 -5.96 -2.30 20.18
CA GLY A 77 -7.06 -1.35 20.37
C GLY A 77 -7.15 -0.23 19.33
N PHE A 78 -6.55 -0.38 18.14
CA PHE A 78 -6.72 0.60 17.07
C PHE A 78 -8.15 0.62 16.52
N ALA A 79 -8.62 1.82 16.21
CA ALA A 79 -9.91 2.04 15.58
C ALA A 79 -9.76 3.10 14.47
N PHE A 80 -9.34 2.66 13.28
CA PHE A 80 -9.16 3.56 12.14
C PHE A 80 -10.51 3.94 11.51
N THR A 81 -10.83 5.23 11.55
CA THR A 81 -11.90 5.84 10.76
C THR A 81 -11.38 6.54 9.51
N ASN A 82 -10.07 6.83 9.46
CA ASN A 82 -9.41 7.53 8.38
C ASN A 82 -8.38 6.60 7.72
N VAL A 83 -8.74 6.00 6.59
CA VAL A 83 -7.89 5.03 5.89
C VAL A 83 -7.68 5.47 4.46
N TYR A 84 -6.42 5.61 4.08
CA TYR A 84 -5.99 6.02 2.75
C TYR A 84 -5.09 4.95 2.16
N CYS A 85 -5.18 4.74 0.85
CA CYS A 85 -4.24 3.89 0.16
C CYS A 85 -3.79 4.47 -1.17
N SER A 86 -2.63 4.02 -1.62
CA SER A 86 -2.21 4.20 -3.02
C SER A 86 -3.21 3.50 -3.95
N PRO A 87 -3.40 4.00 -5.20
CA PRO A 87 -4.30 3.39 -6.18
C PRO A 87 -3.85 2.03 -6.71
N SER A 88 -2.64 1.57 -6.41
CA SER A 88 -2.22 0.22 -6.81
C SER A 88 -3.12 -0.84 -6.21
N LEU A 89 -3.53 -1.83 -7.01
CA LEU A 89 -4.43 -2.91 -6.59
C LEU A 89 -3.92 -3.61 -5.32
N ARG A 90 -2.62 -3.92 -5.26
CA ARG A 90 -1.94 -4.47 -4.08
C ARG A 90 -2.13 -3.64 -2.79
N CYS A 91 -2.17 -2.32 -2.89
CA CYS A 91 -2.36 -1.41 -1.76
C CYS A 91 -3.83 -1.39 -1.32
N VAL A 92 -4.76 -1.35 -2.28
CA VAL A 92 -6.20 -1.44 -2.02
C VAL A 92 -6.54 -2.77 -1.34
N GLN A 93 -6.08 -3.90 -1.88
CA GLN A 93 -6.29 -5.23 -1.32
C GLN A 93 -5.70 -5.35 0.10
N THR A 94 -4.50 -4.79 0.32
CA THR A 94 -3.89 -4.77 1.66
C THR A 94 -4.77 -3.99 2.65
N ALA A 95 -5.21 -2.78 2.28
CA ALA A 95 -6.04 -1.93 3.14
C ALA A 95 -7.37 -2.61 3.51
N VAL A 96 -8.05 -3.19 2.52
CA VAL A 96 -9.31 -3.91 2.74
C VAL A 96 -9.11 -5.15 3.63
N ALA A 97 -8.06 -5.94 3.40
CA ALA A 97 -7.74 -7.10 4.23
C ALA A 97 -7.44 -6.73 5.69
N VAL A 98 -6.67 -5.65 5.90
CA VAL A 98 -6.40 -5.10 7.24
C VAL A 98 -7.70 -4.70 7.93
N LEU A 99 -8.59 -3.96 7.25
CA LEU A 99 -9.86 -3.50 7.83
C LEU A 99 -10.82 -4.64 8.15
N ASN A 100 -10.90 -5.64 7.28
CA ASN A 100 -11.71 -6.84 7.52
C ASN A 100 -11.22 -7.57 8.78
N ALA A 101 -9.91 -7.78 8.90
CA ALA A 101 -9.30 -8.44 10.05
C ALA A 101 -9.36 -7.62 11.35
N LEU A 102 -9.35 -6.29 11.23
CA LEU A 102 -9.58 -5.35 12.34
C LEU A 102 -11.01 -5.45 12.90
N GLY A 103 -11.96 -5.91 12.08
CA GLY A 103 -13.40 -5.90 12.39
C GLY A 103 -14.08 -4.58 12.00
N SER A 104 -13.45 -3.79 11.13
CA SER A 104 -13.92 -2.47 10.66
C SER A 104 -14.22 -2.49 9.16
N SER A 105 -14.82 -3.58 8.66
CA SER A 105 -15.15 -3.75 7.24
C SER A 105 -16.10 -2.69 6.69
N ALA A 106 -16.86 -2.00 7.55
CA ALA A 106 -17.71 -0.88 7.18
C ALA A 106 -16.94 0.41 6.86
N THR A 107 -15.71 0.57 7.38
CA THR A 107 -14.85 1.71 7.08
C THR A 107 -14.44 1.67 5.61
N LYS A 108 -14.67 2.78 4.90
CA LYS A 108 -14.33 2.90 3.49
C LYS A 108 -12.88 3.32 3.32
N VAL A 109 -12.22 2.79 2.28
CA VAL A 109 -10.84 3.16 1.92
C VAL A 109 -10.85 4.34 0.95
N ASN A 110 -10.15 5.42 1.30
CA ASN A 110 -9.93 6.57 0.43
C ASN A 110 -8.73 6.30 -0.49
N VAL A 111 -8.95 6.23 -1.81
CA VAL A 111 -7.86 5.98 -2.76
C VAL A 111 -7.23 7.31 -3.17
N GLU A 112 -5.97 7.54 -2.78
CA GLU A 112 -5.23 8.77 -3.01
C GLU A 112 -4.07 8.53 -4.00
N PRO A 113 -4.20 8.98 -5.27
CA PRO A 113 -3.14 8.88 -6.28
C PRO A 113 -1.80 9.46 -5.84
N GLY A 114 -1.82 10.52 -5.04
CA GLY A 114 -0.65 11.16 -4.43
C GLY A 114 0.15 10.25 -3.48
N LEU A 115 -0.35 9.06 -3.13
CA LEU A 115 0.39 8.04 -2.38
C LEU A 115 1.07 6.98 -3.28
N PHE A 116 0.96 7.09 -4.60
CA PHE A 116 1.65 6.19 -5.52
C PHE A 116 3.18 6.36 -5.43
N GLU A 117 3.88 5.27 -5.74
CA GLU A 117 5.34 5.16 -5.67
C GLU A 117 6.05 6.16 -6.59
N TRP A 118 7.37 6.17 -6.50
CA TRP A 118 8.20 7.15 -7.18
C TRP A 118 8.06 7.02 -8.70
N LEU A 119 7.52 8.06 -9.34
CA LEU A 119 7.34 8.08 -10.80
C LEU A 119 8.65 8.30 -11.57
N GLY A 120 9.77 8.52 -10.89
CA GLY A 120 11.11 8.48 -11.49
C GLY A 120 11.47 7.09 -12.05
N TRP A 121 10.81 6.02 -11.59
CA TRP A 121 10.96 4.66 -12.15
C TRP A 121 10.19 4.42 -13.46
N TYR A 122 9.39 5.40 -13.88
CA TYR A 122 8.49 5.30 -15.02
C TYR A 122 8.96 6.29 -16.08
N HIS A 123 9.30 5.78 -17.27
CA HIS A 123 9.68 6.61 -18.42
C HIS A 123 8.70 6.42 -19.57
N ASP A 124 8.46 5.16 -19.96
CA ASP A 124 7.70 4.84 -21.18
C ASP A 124 6.31 4.25 -20.92
N CYS A 125 5.93 4.06 -19.65
CA CYS A 125 4.64 3.49 -19.31
C CYS A 125 3.91 4.31 -18.24
N ARG A 126 2.59 4.21 -18.25
CA ARG A 126 1.70 4.84 -17.28
C ARG A 126 1.05 3.73 -16.44
N PRO A 127 0.91 3.93 -15.13
CA PRO A 127 0.21 2.96 -14.30
C PRO A 127 -1.28 2.91 -14.68
N GLN A 128 -1.77 1.71 -15.00
CA GLN A 128 -3.18 1.46 -15.32
C GLN A 128 -3.92 1.01 -14.05
N TRP A 129 -4.33 1.98 -13.24
CA TRP A 129 -5.12 1.71 -12.04
C TRP A 129 -6.60 1.50 -12.39
N MET A 130 -7.24 0.60 -11.64
CA MET A 130 -8.68 0.44 -11.69
C MET A 130 -9.40 1.71 -11.25
N SER A 131 -10.56 2.02 -11.86
CA SER A 131 -11.43 3.09 -11.38
C SER A 131 -12.05 2.72 -10.03
N LEU A 132 -12.55 3.72 -9.30
CA LEU A 132 -13.24 3.50 -8.02
C LEU A 132 -14.50 2.63 -8.18
N GLU A 133 -15.22 2.81 -9.28
CA GLU A 133 -16.39 2.01 -9.64
C GLU A 133 -15.98 0.57 -9.89
N SER A 134 -14.91 0.34 -10.65
CA SER A 134 -14.38 -0.99 -10.91
C SER A 134 -13.91 -1.67 -9.62
N LEU A 135 -13.18 -0.96 -8.75
CA LEU A 135 -12.79 -1.49 -7.44
C LEU A 135 -14.01 -1.90 -6.61
N LYS A 136 -15.06 -1.07 -6.57
CA LYS A 136 -16.29 -1.38 -5.84
C LYS A 136 -17.04 -2.58 -6.43
N LEU A 137 -17.13 -2.69 -7.76
CA LEU A 137 -17.73 -3.84 -8.45
C LEU A 137 -17.00 -5.14 -8.13
N ASN A 138 -15.68 -5.06 -7.91
CA ASN A 138 -14.84 -6.18 -7.49
C ASN A 138 -14.83 -6.41 -5.96
N GLY A 139 -15.77 -5.81 -5.23
CA GLY A 139 -16.00 -6.08 -3.81
C GLY A 139 -15.10 -5.30 -2.84
N TYR A 140 -14.29 -4.36 -3.31
CA TYR A 140 -13.48 -3.52 -2.42
C TYR A 140 -14.31 -2.35 -1.87
N ASN A 141 -14.38 -2.20 -0.54
CA ASN A 141 -15.12 -1.14 0.12
C ASN A 141 -14.39 0.22 0.04
N VAL A 142 -14.31 0.78 -1.18
CA VAL A 142 -13.67 2.08 -1.46
C VAL A 142 -14.67 3.23 -1.33
N ASN A 143 -14.16 4.40 -0.95
CA ASN A 143 -14.97 5.60 -0.81
C ASN A 143 -15.14 6.32 -2.16
N LEU A 144 -16.27 6.10 -2.83
CA LEU A 144 -16.60 6.77 -4.10
C LEU A 144 -16.74 8.30 -3.98
N ASN A 145 -17.00 8.82 -2.77
CA ASN A 145 -17.20 10.25 -2.56
C ASN A 145 -15.90 10.97 -2.18
N TYR A 146 -14.80 10.23 -2.03
CA TYR A 146 -13.51 10.83 -1.72
C TYR A 146 -13.00 11.63 -2.91
N LYS A 147 -12.58 12.87 -2.66
CA LYS A 147 -11.89 13.70 -3.63
C LYS A 147 -10.40 13.68 -3.29
N PRO A 148 -9.53 13.15 -4.18
CA PRO A 148 -8.11 13.07 -3.89
C PRO A 148 -7.48 14.47 -3.83
N PHE A 149 -6.47 14.62 -2.98
CA PHE A 149 -5.66 15.84 -2.89
C PHE A 149 -4.78 16.01 -4.12
N ILE A 150 -4.36 14.91 -4.74
CA ILE A 150 -3.69 14.90 -6.04
C ILE A 150 -4.49 14.02 -6.99
N ALA A 151 -5.03 14.62 -8.04
CA ALA A 151 -5.82 13.91 -9.03
C ALA A 151 -4.97 12.92 -9.84
N LYS A 152 -5.62 11.90 -10.43
CA LYS A 152 -4.95 10.91 -11.28
C LYS A 152 -4.23 11.59 -12.46
N GLU A 153 -4.89 12.58 -13.06
CA GLU A 153 -4.40 13.33 -14.21
C GLU A 153 -3.14 14.15 -13.86
N GLU A 154 -3.06 14.65 -12.62
CA GLU A 154 -1.84 15.33 -12.13
C GLU A 154 -0.69 14.33 -11.92
N MET A 155 -0.98 13.09 -11.52
CA MET A 155 0.04 12.05 -11.43
C MET A 155 0.60 11.69 -12.81
N GLU A 156 -0.21 11.69 -13.86
CA GLU A 156 0.21 11.33 -15.22
C GLU A 156 1.25 12.30 -15.81
N ILE A 157 1.23 13.57 -15.39
CA ILE A 157 2.22 14.58 -15.80
C ILE A 157 3.50 14.57 -14.95
N ARG A 158 3.55 13.78 -13.86
CA ARG A 158 4.69 13.67 -12.94
C ARG A 158 5.64 12.53 -13.29
N ILE A 159 5.54 11.98 -14.48
CA ILE A 159 6.40 10.89 -14.95
C ILE A 159 7.83 11.39 -15.06
N GLY A 160 8.79 10.60 -14.55
CA GLY A 160 10.16 11.02 -14.41
C GLY A 160 10.38 12.05 -13.29
N GLU A 161 9.48 12.16 -12.30
CA GLU A 161 9.67 13.08 -11.17
C GLU A 161 11.02 12.83 -10.47
N THR A 162 11.65 13.91 -9.98
CA THR A 162 12.88 13.78 -9.20
C THR A 162 12.59 13.18 -7.82
N ILE A 163 13.63 12.63 -7.17
CA ILE A 163 13.51 12.13 -5.80
C ILE A 163 12.99 13.22 -4.85
N CYS A 164 13.47 14.46 -4.98
CA CYS A 164 12.97 15.60 -4.21
C CYS A 164 11.49 15.86 -4.48
N GLY A 165 11.05 15.83 -5.74
CA GLY A 165 9.65 15.98 -6.12
C GLY A 165 8.75 14.93 -5.48
N TYR A 166 9.22 13.68 -5.39
CA TYR A 166 8.51 12.60 -4.73
C TYR A 166 8.37 12.80 -3.22
N TYR A 167 9.43 13.25 -2.53
CA TYR A 167 9.36 13.61 -1.10
C TYR A 167 8.39 14.78 -0.86
N GLU A 168 8.44 15.82 -1.69
CA GLU A 168 7.55 16.98 -1.55
C GLU A 168 6.09 16.61 -1.74
N ARG A 169 5.78 15.88 -2.83
CA ARG A 169 4.44 15.38 -3.10
C ARG A 169 3.89 14.55 -1.95
N SER A 170 4.67 13.57 -1.50
CA SER A 170 4.26 12.64 -0.44
C SER A 170 4.04 13.34 0.90
N HIS A 171 4.89 14.32 1.23
CA HIS A 171 4.74 15.12 2.43
C HIS A 171 3.49 16.00 2.38
N ASN A 172 3.25 16.69 1.26
CA ASN A 172 2.08 17.57 1.10
C ASN A 172 0.77 16.78 1.17
N VAL A 173 0.71 15.60 0.55
CA VAL A 173 -0.44 14.68 0.66
C VAL A 173 -0.64 14.23 2.10
N THR A 174 0.43 13.84 2.79
CA THR A 174 0.36 13.41 4.19
C THR A 174 -0.17 14.53 5.10
N LEU A 175 0.33 15.76 4.95
CA LEU A 175 -0.19 16.92 5.68
C LEU A 175 -1.65 17.21 5.35
N SER A 176 -2.03 17.12 4.07
CA SER A 176 -3.42 17.35 3.65
C SER A 176 -4.37 16.32 4.27
N ILE A 177 -3.98 15.05 4.29
CA ILE A 177 -4.71 13.98 4.99
C ILE A 177 -4.85 14.33 6.48
N LEU A 178 -3.74 14.63 7.14
CA LEU A 178 -3.73 14.94 8.58
C LEU A 178 -4.59 16.17 8.90
N ASN A 179 -4.56 17.21 8.08
CA ASN A 179 -5.37 18.41 8.29
C ASN A 179 -6.87 18.21 7.99
N SER A 180 -7.22 17.20 7.20
CA SER A 180 -8.61 16.93 6.78
C SER A 180 -9.42 16.09 7.77
N CYS A 181 -8.78 15.51 8.79
CA CYS A 181 -9.43 14.61 9.73
C CYS A 181 -8.85 14.71 11.13
N THR A 182 -9.55 14.12 12.11
CA THR A 182 -9.08 13.94 13.49
C THR A 182 -8.96 12.45 13.80
N GLY A 183 -8.20 12.11 14.85
CA GLY A 183 -7.96 10.73 15.24
C GLY A 183 -6.91 10.02 14.39
N ASP A 184 -6.79 8.72 14.60
CA ASP A 184 -5.76 7.90 13.96
C ASP A 184 -5.98 7.75 12.46
N VAL A 185 -4.87 7.77 11.72
CA VAL A 185 -4.82 7.63 10.27
C VAL A 185 -4.01 6.40 9.90
N LEU A 186 -4.55 5.57 9.00
CA LEU A 186 -3.82 4.49 8.35
C LEU A 186 -3.57 4.84 6.88
N ILE A 187 -2.30 4.85 6.47
CA ILE A 187 -1.86 4.95 5.08
C ILE A 187 -1.30 3.60 4.64
N VAL A 188 -1.87 3.00 3.59
CA VAL A 188 -1.38 1.75 2.99
C VAL A 188 -0.84 2.02 1.59
N ALA A 189 0.47 1.92 1.41
CA ALA A 189 1.13 2.28 0.18
C ALA A 189 2.39 1.42 -0.07
N HIS A 190 3.53 2.02 -0.33
CA HIS A 190 4.72 1.34 -0.85
C HIS A 190 5.85 1.31 0.18
N ALA A 191 6.93 0.57 -0.12
CA ALA A 191 8.11 0.49 0.74
C ALA A 191 8.67 1.89 1.09
N ALA A 192 8.74 2.75 0.09
CA ALA A 192 9.21 4.11 0.22
C ALA A 192 8.30 5.00 1.06
N SER A 193 6.99 4.73 1.09
CA SER A 193 5.98 5.55 1.79
C SER A 193 6.26 5.66 3.28
N LEU A 194 6.86 4.63 3.90
CA LEU A 194 7.27 4.67 5.29
C LEU A 194 8.23 5.82 5.60
N ASP A 195 9.09 6.21 4.65
CA ASP A 195 10.03 7.32 4.80
C ASP A 195 9.48 8.61 4.17
N VAL A 196 8.98 8.58 2.93
CA VAL A 196 8.56 9.83 2.26
C VAL A 196 7.34 10.51 2.88
N CYS A 197 6.43 9.74 3.52
CA CYS A 197 5.29 10.31 4.23
C CYS A 197 5.65 10.82 5.63
N THR A 198 6.69 10.29 6.27
CA THR A 198 6.99 10.59 7.68
C THR A 198 8.23 11.47 7.88
N ARG A 199 9.20 11.44 6.96
CA ARG A 199 10.54 12.02 7.18
C ARG A 199 10.50 13.53 7.36
N LYS A 200 9.85 14.26 6.46
CA LYS A 200 9.67 15.72 6.60
C LYS A 200 8.71 16.07 7.75
N LEU A 201 7.72 15.20 8.00
CA LEU A 201 6.75 15.37 9.08
C LEU A 201 7.45 15.40 10.45
N ILE A 202 8.49 14.59 10.65
CA ILE A 202 9.32 14.56 11.85
C ILE A 202 10.53 15.53 11.80
N GLY A 203 10.49 16.53 10.92
CA GLY A 203 11.53 17.57 10.81
C GLY A 203 12.86 17.12 10.18
N LYS A 204 12.94 15.93 9.55
CA LYS A 204 14.17 15.46 8.89
C LYS A 204 14.22 15.88 7.42
N GLY A 205 15.44 16.20 6.94
CA GLY A 205 15.70 16.50 5.53
C GLY A 205 15.55 15.26 4.62
N VAL A 206 15.21 15.50 3.35
CA VAL A 206 15.00 14.44 2.33
C VAL A 206 16.27 13.62 2.08
N ARG A 207 16.13 12.37 1.64
CA ARG A 207 17.28 11.56 1.22
C ARG A 207 17.66 11.89 -0.22
N ASN A 208 18.95 11.78 -0.53
CA ASN A 208 19.38 11.67 -1.91
C ASN A 208 18.99 10.29 -2.49
N GLU A 209 19.11 10.13 -3.80
CA GLU A 209 18.69 8.92 -4.52
C GLU A 209 19.46 7.64 -4.10
N GLN A 210 20.75 7.76 -3.77
CA GLN A 210 21.58 6.63 -3.35
C GLN A 210 21.13 6.10 -1.98
N ASP A 211 20.93 7.01 -1.02
CA ASP A 211 20.47 6.67 0.33
C ASP A 211 19.03 6.17 0.31
N PHE A 212 18.20 6.72 -0.57
CA PHE A 212 16.84 6.24 -0.80
C PHE A 212 16.86 4.79 -1.31
N SER A 213 17.66 4.50 -2.35
CA SER A 213 17.77 3.15 -2.93
C SER A 213 18.27 2.11 -1.91
N ARG A 214 19.26 2.48 -1.07
CA ARG A 214 19.75 1.62 0.01
C ARG A 214 18.74 1.39 1.14
N PHE A 215 17.83 2.34 1.33
CA PHE A 215 16.79 2.27 2.35
C PHE A 215 15.63 1.36 1.91
N ILE A 216 15.08 1.57 0.71
CA ILE A 216 13.84 0.90 0.29
C ILE A 216 13.96 -0.63 0.24
N VAL A 217 15.14 -1.15 -0.11
CA VAL A 217 15.39 -2.59 -0.22
C VAL A 217 15.33 -3.31 1.13
N LYS A 218 15.41 -2.58 2.24
CA LYS A 218 15.36 -3.13 3.61
C LYS A 218 13.94 -3.23 4.16
N ILE A 219 12.97 -2.60 3.50
CA ILE A 219 11.59 -2.56 3.99
C ILE A 219 10.87 -3.80 3.50
N ALA A 220 10.45 -4.69 4.40
CA ALA A 220 9.72 -5.91 4.07
C ALA A 220 8.23 -5.63 3.78
N TYR A 221 7.54 -6.59 3.17
CA TYR A 221 6.08 -6.56 3.05
C TYR A 221 5.42 -6.35 4.42
N CYS A 222 4.32 -5.61 4.45
CA CYS A 222 3.57 -5.32 5.68
C CYS A 222 4.35 -4.60 6.79
N SER A 223 5.55 -4.07 6.53
CA SER A 223 6.24 -3.20 7.48
C SER A 223 5.41 -1.96 7.79
N VAL A 224 5.35 -1.58 9.06
CA VAL A 224 4.58 -0.45 9.58
C VAL A 224 5.52 0.50 10.31
N VAL A 225 5.33 1.80 10.10
CA VAL A 225 5.90 2.87 10.93
C VAL A 225 4.76 3.65 11.58
N VAL A 226 4.98 4.13 12.81
CA VAL A 226 4.04 4.97 13.53
C VAL A 226 4.72 6.30 13.87
N ALA A 227 4.05 7.39 13.49
CA ALA A 227 4.36 8.72 13.97
C ALA A 227 3.24 9.17 14.92
N GLU A 228 3.59 9.78 16.05
CA GLU A 228 2.63 10.36 16.97
C GLU A 228 2.85 11.86 17.08
N ASN A 229 1.74 12.59 17.20
CA ASN A 229 1.72 13.97 17.63
C ASN A 229 1.04 14.04 19.00
N ASP A 230 1.76 14.60 19.96
CA ASP A 230 1.21 14.91 21.27
C ASP A 230 0.44 16.22 21.18
N GLU A 231 -0.88 16.14 21.16
CA GLU A 231 -1.75 17.32 21.12
C GLU A 231 -1.69 18.15 22.42
N GLN A 232 -0.97 17.69 23.46
CA GLN A 232 -0.76 18.43 24.72
C GLN A 232 0.49 19.32 24.71
N GLU A 233 1.47 19.05 23.83
CA GLU A 233 2.61 19.95 23.64
C GLU A 233 2.19 21.07 22.65
N ASP A 234 2.39 22.35 23.01
CA ASP A 234 2.19 23.49 22.09
C ASP A 234 3.04 23.39 20.80
N SER A 235 4.03 22.49 20.82
CA SER A 235 4.78 22.08 19.65
C SER A 235 3.95 21.06 18.88
N ASN A 236 3.35 21.45 17.75
CA ASN A 236 2.60 20.57 16.82
C ASN A 236 3.55 19.55 16.10
N GLU A 237 4.46 18.95 16.86
CA GLU A 237 5.57 18.13 16.43
C GLU A 237 5.16 16.66 16.33
N TRP A 238 5.57 16.02 15.25
CA TRP A 238 5.41 14.59 15.06
C TRP A 238 6.73 13.88 15.35
N LYS A 239 6.66 12.75 16.06
CA LYS A 239 7.83 11.94 16.41
C LYS A 239 7.55 10.48 16.03
N LEU A 240 8.57 9.79 15.53
CA LEU A 240 8.44 8.34 15.32
C LEU A 240 8.49 7.64 16.67
N VAL A 241 7.57 6.71 16.88
CA VAL A 241 7.52 5.84 18.05
C VAL A 241 7.67 4.39 17.63
N GLU A 242 7.95 3.52 18.59
CA GLU A 242 7.89 2.08 18.36
C GLU A 242 6.44 1.69 17.99
N PRO A 243 6.22 1.03 16.84
CA PRO A 243 4.90 0.53 16.51
C PRO A 243 4.40 -0.42 17.61
N PRO A 244 3.20 -0.23 18.16
CA PRO A 244 2.68 -1.09 19.23
C PRO A 244 2.34 -2.50 18.74
N ILE A 245 2.35 -2.73 17.42
CA ILE A 245 2.13 -4.05 16.82
C ILE A 245 3.45 -4.76 16.53
N THR A 246 3.44 -6.09 16.65
CA THR A 246 4.60 -6.92 16.27
C THR A 246 4.75 -7.02 14.75
N SER A 247 6.00 -7.11 14.28
CA SER A 247 6.32 -7.39 12.89
C SER A 247 5.99 -8.83 12.48
N ILE A 248 5.96 -9.08 11.17
CA ILE A 248 5.85 -10.41 10.57
C ILE A 248 7.17 -10.79 9.88
N THR A 249 7.64 -12.01 10.16
CA THR A 249 8.84 -12.59 9.54
C THR A 249 8.51 -14.01 9.12
N GLN A 250 8.83 -14.38 7.87
CA GLN A 250 8.61 -15.72 7.34
C GLN A 250 9.70 -16.09 6.33
N SER A 251 9.98 -17.38 6.17
CA SER A 251 10.83 -17.90 5.10
C SER A 251 10.04 -18.07 3.80
N GLY A 252 10.73 -18.17 2.67
CA GLY A 252 10.12 -18.57 1.41
C GLY A 252 9.71 -20.04 1.41
N ASN A 253 8.72 -20.38 0.58
CA ASN A 253 8.30 -21.75 0.32
C ASN A 253 8.42 -22.04 -1.19
N GLN A 254 9.18 -23.07 -1.57
CA GLN A 254 9.48 -23.36 -2.98
C GLN A 254 8.40 -24.26 -3.58
N ARG A 255 8.15 -24.07 -4.88
CA ARG A 255 7.28 -24.97 -5.64
C ARG A 255 7.92 -26.36 -5.70
N PHE A 256 7.16 -27.37 -5.31
CA PHE A 256 7.56 -28.76 -5.42
C PHE A 256 7.09 -29.34 -6.76
N ASP A 257 7.99 -29.97 -7.51
CA ASP A 257 7.66 -30.75 -8.71
C ASP A 257 7.78 -32.24 -8.39
N TRP A 258 6.64 -32.93 -8.30
CA TRP A 258 6.60 -34.34 -7.95
C TRP A 258 7.34 -35.24 -8.96
N LYS A 259 7.51 -34.78 -10.20
CA LYS A 259 8.23 -35.54 -11.24
C LYS A 259 9.71 -35.71 -10.96
N MET A 260 10.28 -34.94 -10.02
CA MET A 260 11.66 -35.15 -9.60
C MET A 260 11.89 -36.47 -8.86
N LEU A 261 10.81 -37.16 -8.49
CA LEU A 261 10.84 -38.47 -7.83
C LEU A 261 10.73 -39.65 -8.81
N ASP A 262 10.38 -39.39 -10.07
CA ASP A 262 10.32 -40.38 -11.16
C ASP A 262 11.66 -40.44 -11.92
#